data_AF-A0A7W1Z8C2-F1
#
_entry.id   AF-A0A7W1Z8C2-F1
#
_cell.length_a   1.000
_cell.length_b   1.000
_cell.length_c   1.000
_cell.angle_alpha   90.00
_cell.angle_beta   90.00
_cell.angle_gamma   90.00
#
_symmetry.space_group_name_H-M   'P 1'
#
loop_
_entity.id
_entity.type
_entity.pdbx_description
1 polymer ?
#
loop_
_entity_poly.entity_id
_entity_poly.type
_entity_poly.pdbx_seq_one_letter_code
_entity_poly.pdbx_strand_id
1 'polypeptide(L)'
;MLQQIRTISAAVALTIAGTTGMNAQLKVPAPSPLQTIKQAFGLSDLTVEYSRPSAKGRVIFGDVVPFGKVWRTGANNATKITFGDDVKVEGNAVPAGSYAIYSVPNKDNWEIMLYKDLTLGGNVADYKKEDELIRFTAKAKLGMDKTETFTITIDDMTANSASIKLNWEKTSISFKVETDIDTKIMKNIEASVVNDSRPYFQAATYYYDNNKDLAKALEWTEKAIANNPKAFWVVLLKAKIQAK
;
A
#
# COMPACT_ATOMS: atom_id res chain seq x y z
N MET A 1 74.89 22.42 -60.00
CA MET A 1 74.60 23.48 -59.01
C MET A 1 73.10 23.75 -59.07
N LEU A 2 72.40 23.68 -57.93
CA LEU A 2 70.94 23.87 -57.75
C LEU A 2 70.07 22.73 -58.36
N GLN A 3 68.99 22.22 -57.76
CA GLN A 3 68.25 22.57 -56.54
C GLN A 3 67.39 21.34 -56.16
N GLN A 4 67.21 21.10 -54.86
CA GLN A 4 66.32 20.07 -54.30
C GLN A 4 64.85 20.44 -54.53
N ILE A 5 63.98 19.46 -54.83
CA ILE A 5 62.55 19.54 -54.53
C ILE A 5 62.13 18.24 -53.84
N ARG A 6 61.74 18.40 -52.57
CA ARG A 6 61.23 17.38 -51.67
C ARG A 6 59.76 17.11 -52.00
N THR A 7 59.40 15.87 -52.27
CA THR A 7 58.01 15.42 -52.38
C THR A 7 57.52 15.00 -50.99
N ILE A 8 56.53 15.72 -50.47
CA ILE A 8 55.87 15.43 -49.20
C ILE A 8 54.73 14.45 -49.48
N SER A 9 54.83 13.24 -48.94
CA SER A 9 53.77 12.22 -48.98
C SER A 9 52.65 12.59 -47.99
N ALA A 10 51.42 12.78 -48.50
CA ALA A 10 50.24 12.95 -47.67
C ALA A 10 49.76 11.60 -47.12
N ALA A 11 49.80 11.44 -45.80
CA ALA A 11 49.26 10.27 -45.10
C ALA A 11 47.74 10.40 -44.95
N VAL A 12 46.98 9.47 -45.52
CA VAL A 12 45.53 9.33 -45.32
C VAL A 12 45.29 8.56 -44.02
N ALA A 13 44.82 9.25 -42.98
CA ALA A 13 44.40 8.63 -41.73
C ALA A 13 42.97 8.09 -41.89
N LEU A 14 42.85 6.76 -42.06
CA LEU A 14 41.56 6.07 -42.12
C LEU A 14 41.03 5.86 -40.69
N THR A 15 40.07 6.68 -40.27
CA THR A 15 39.40 6.56 -38.98
C THR A 15 38.35 5.45 -39.06
N ILE A 16 38.63 4.28 -38.48
CA ILE A 16 37.65 3.21 -38.33
C ILE A 16 36.72 3.59 -37.16
N ALA A 17 35.52 4.08 -37.48
CA ALA A 17 34.47 4.27 -36.50
C ALA A 17 33.92 2.90 -36.05
N GLY A 18 34.31 2.47 -34.85
CA GLY A 18 33.75 1.28 -34.22
C GLY A 18 32.27 1.49 -33.89
N THR A 19 31.39 0.74 -34.54
CA THR A 19 29.97 0.67 -34.18
C THR A 19 29.83 -0.18 -32.92
N THR A 20 29.60 0.45 -31.77
CA THR A 20 29.17 -0.25 -30.57
C THR A 20 27.75 -0.76 -30.79
N GLY A 21 27.62 -2.03 -31.13
CA GLY A 21 26.33 -2.73 -31.16
C GLY A 21 25.74 -2.77 -29.75
N MET A 22 24.84 -1.83 -29.45
CA MET A 22 23.91 -1.97 -28.34
C MET A 22 22.94 -3.09 -28.69
N ASN A 23 23.19 -4.31 -28.18
CA ASN A 23 22.18 -5.36 -28.19
C ASN A 23 21.00 -4.90 -27.30
N ALA A 24 19.93 -4.44 -27.93
CA ALA A 24 18.67 -4.20 -27.24
C ALA A 24 18.12 -5.56 -26.78
N GLN A 25 18.20 -5.84 -25.48
CA GLN A 25 17.61 -7.04 -24.91
C GLN A 25 16.11 -7.05 -25.18
N LEU A 26 15.62 -8.09 -25.86
CA LEU A 26 14.21 -8.26 -26.20
C LEU A 26 13.37 -8.26 -24.90
N LYS A 27 12.55 -7.22 -24.73
CA LYS A 27 11.65 -7.09 -23.59
C LYS A 27 10.32 -7.76 -23.91
N VAL A 28 10.08 -8.93 -23.31
CA VAL A 28 8.79 -9.63 -23.39
C VAL A 28 7.95 -9.39 -22.12
N PRO A 29 6.61 -9.40 -22.21
CA PRO A 29 5.76 -9.28 -21.02
C PRO A 29 6.03 -10.38 -20.00
N ALA A 30 6.15 -10.02 -18.72
CA ALA A 30 6.31 -11.00 -17.65
C ALA A 30 5.03 -11.86 -17.52
N PRO A 31 5.13 -13.20 -17.34
CA PRO A 31 3.96 -14.07 -17.19
C PRO A 31 3.05 -13.73 -16.01
N SER A 32 3.60 -13.10 -14.97
CA SER A 32 2.87 -12.56 -13.84
C SER A 32 3.28 -11.10 -13.64
N PRO A 33 2.59 -10.15 -14.27
CA PRO A 33 2.93 -8.73 -14.17
C PRO A 33 2.85 -8.23 -12.73
N LEU A 34 3.71 -7.28 -12.40
CA LEU A 34 3.70 -6.58 -11.11
C LEU A 34 2.56 -5.56 -11.08
N GLN A 35 1.88 -5.44 -9.95
CA GLN A 35 0.99 -4.33 -9.64
C GLN A 35 1.36 -3.75 -8.27
N THR A 36 1.32 -2.43 -8.19
CA THR A 36 1.42 -1.69 -6.93
C THR A 36 0.12 -0.90 -6.74
N ILE A 37 -0.49 -1.06 -5.56
CA ILE A 37 -1.64 -0.28 -5.12
C ILE A 37 -1.15 0.62 -3.99
N LYS A 38 -1.37 1.92 -4.11
CA LYS A 38 -1.10 2.90 -3.05
C LYS A 38 -2.42 3.58 -2.67
N GLN A 39 -2.80 3.46 -1.41
CA GLN A 39 -4.07 3.94 -0.89
C GLN A 39 -3.81 4.84 0.33
N ALA A 40 -4.33 6.07 0.32
CA ALA A 40 -4.38 6.88 1.52
C ALA A 40 -5.26 6.17 2.56
N PHE A 41 -4.74 5.96 3.77
CA PHE A 41 -5.39 5.18 4.82
C PHE A 41 -5.13 5.79 6.20
N GLY A 42 -6.19 6.20 6.90
CA GLY A 42 -6.09 7.00 8.11
C GLY A 42 -5.38 8.33 7.83
N LEU A 43 -4.22 8.54 8.46
CA LEU A 43 -3.38 9.74 8.28
C LEU A 43 -2.09 9.46 7.48
N SER A 44 -1.96 8.25 6.91
CA SER A 44 -0.77 7.81 6.18
C SER A 44 -1.17 7.00 4.93
N ASP A 45 -0.29 6.14 4.44
CA ASP A 45 -0.49 5.31 3.26
C ASP A 45 -0.49 3.80 3.59
N LEU A 46 -1.36 3.04 2.92
CA LEU A 46 -1.32 1.59 2.79
C LEU A 46 -0.88 1.24 1.35
N THR A 47 0.23 0.52 1.22
CA THR A 47 0.76 0.09 -0.09
C THR A 47 0.79 -1.43 -0.19
N VAL A 48 0.35 -1.97 -1.32
CA VAL A 48 0.46 -3.41 -1.64
C VAL A 48 1.18 -3.57 -2.98
N GLU A 49 2.31 -4.27 -2.97
CA GLU A 49 3.11 -4.60 -4.15
C GLU A 49 3.07 -6.12 -4.35
N TYR A 50 2.57 -6.58 -5.50
CA TYR A 50 2.36 -8.00 -5.74
C TYR A 50 2.40 -8.36 -7.22
N SER A 51 2.78 -9.60 -7.54
CA SER A 51 2.65 -10.11 -8.92
C SER A 51 1.35 -10.87 -9.11
N ARG A 52 0.83 -10.81 -10.32
CA ARG A 52 -0.53 -11.25 -10.67
C ARG A 52 -0.53 -12.46 -11.60
N PRO A 53 -0.39 -13.70 -11.09
CA PRO A 53 -0.48 -14.90 -11.92
C PRO A 53 -1.90 -15.12 -12.47
N SER A 54 -2.00 -15.65 -13.68
CA SER A 54 -3.26 -16.06 -14.30
C SER A 54 -3.56 -17.54 -14.06
N ALA A 55 -4.85 -17.86 -13.92
CA ALA A 55 -5.31 -19.22 -13.67
C ALA A 55 -5.13 -20.12 -14.89
N LYS A 56 -5.35 -19.59 -16.10
CA LYS A 56 -5.20 -20.28 -17.39
C LYS A 56 -5.98 -21.59 -17.47
N GLY A 57 -7.18 -21.61 -16.91
CA GLY A 57 -8.06 -22.78 -16.87
C GLY A 57 -7.65 -23.88 -15.89
N ARG A 58 -6.60 -23.68 -15.10
CA ARG A 58 -6.15 -24.63 -14.07
C ARG A 58 -6.99 -24.46 -12.80
N VAL A 59 -7.12 -25.56 -12.06
CA VAL A 59 -7.57 -25.52 -10.66
C VAL A 59 -6.46 -24.91 -9.83
N ILE A 60 -6.75 -23.85 -9.09
CA ILE A 60 -5.69 -23.13 -8.37
C ILE A 60 -5.49 -23.71 -6.98
N PHE A 61 -6.53 -23.69 -6.15
CA PHE A 61 -6.41 -24.14 -4.77
C PHE A 61 -6.70 -25.64 -4.68
N GLY A 62 -5.76 -26.38 -4.08
CA GLY A 62 -5.77 -27.84 -4.04
C GLY A 62 -4.97 -28.53 -5.15
N ASP A 63 -4.46 -27.77 -6.13
CA ASP A 63 -3.57 -28.27 -7.20
C ASP A 63 -2.32 -27.36 -7.33
N VAL A 64 -2.41 -26.25 -8.06
CA VAL A 64 -1.27 -25.31 -8.25
C VAL A 64 -0.78 -24.74 -6.91
N VAL A 65 -1.70 -24.45 -5.99
CA VAL A 65 -1.45 -24.05 -4.62
C VAL A 65 -2.01 -25.14 -3.70
N PRO A 66 -1.15 -26.04 -3.16
CA PRO A 66 -1.60 -27.14 -2.32
C PRO A 66 -2.22 -26.65 -1.01
N PHE A 67 -3.28 -27.31 -0.56
CA PHE A 67 -3.85 -27.05 0.75
C PHE A 67 -2.93 -27.49 1.89
N GLY A 68 -3.00 -26.80 3.03
CA GLY A 68 -2.22 -27.12 4.23
C GLY A 68 -0.70 -26.90 4.09
N LYS A 69 -0.27 -26.19 3.04
CA LYS A 69 1.13 -25.84 2.80
C LYS A 69 1.31 -24.33 2.76
N VAL A 70 2.46 -23.87 3.24
CA VAL A 70 2.85 -22.47 3.13
C VAL A 70 3.03 -22.11 1.66
N TRP A 71 2.40 -21.02 1.27
CA TRP A 71 2.46 -20.43 -0.05
C TRP A 71 2.94 -18.98 0.07
N ARG A 72 3.94 -18.61 -0.74
CA ARG A 72 4.24 -17.21 -1.01
C ARG A 72 3.07 -16.64 -1.81
N THR A 73 2.13 -16.01 -1.11
CA THR A 73 0.92 -15.41 -1.68
C THR A 73 1.27 -14.58 -2.92
N GLY A 74 0.76 -14.96 -4.09
CA GLY A 74 1.07 -14.37 -5.40
C GLY A 74 2.14 -15.14 -6.23
N ALA A 75 2.79 -14.44 -7.18
CA ALA A 75 3.85 -14.97 -8.07
C ALA A 75 5.19 -14.19 -7.95
N ASN A 76 6.31 -14.73 -8.43
CA ASN A 76 7.63 -14.09 -8.42
C ASN A 76 8.15 -13.71 -7.00
N ASN A 77 8.26 -12.41 -6.69
CA ASN A 77 8.66 -11.88 -5.39
C ASN A 77 7.53 -11.98 -4.36
N ALA A 78 7.85 -11.94 -3.07
CA ALA A 78 6.83 -11.95 -2.02
C ALA A 78 5.88 -10.76 -2.19
N THR A 79 4.57 -11.02 -2.05
CA THR A 79 3.60 -9.94 -1.94
C THR A 79 3.98 -9.12 -0.72
N LYS A 80 4.20 -7.82 -0.90
CA LYS A 80 4.60 -6.91 0.16
C LYS A 80 3.43 -6.00 0.50
N ILE A 81 3.14 -5.89 1.78
CA ILE A 81 2.21 -4.93 2.35
C ILE A 81 3.00 -3.95 3.22
N THR A 82 2.80 -2.66 2.98
CA THR A 82 3.47 -1.59 3.71
C THR A 82 2.43 -0.73 4.38
N PHE A 83 2.53 -0.61 5.70
CA PHE A 83 1.74 0.30 6.50
C PHE A 83 2.60 1.50 6.85
N GLY A 84 2.17 2.70 6.45
CA GLY A 84 2.88 3.94 6.76
C GLY A 84 2.66 4.43 8.20
N ASP A 85 1.88 3.71 9.00
CA ASP A 85 1.54 4.01 10.38
C ASP A 85 1.23 2.70 11.12
N ASP A 86 1.23 2.73 12.45
CA ASP A 86 0.76 1.61 13.26
C ASP A 86 -0.73 1.32 12.97
N VAL A 87 -1.05 0.04 12.80
CA VAL A 87 -2.39 -0.47 12.47
C VAL A 87 -2.77 -1.67 13.35
N LYS A 88 -4.02 -2.09 13.24
CA LYS A 88 -4.49 -3.40 13.67
C LYS A 88 -4.93 -4.20 12.45
N VAL A 89 -4.49 -5.46 12.37
CA VAL A 89 -4.93 -6.41 11.34
C VAL A 89 -5.69 -7.54 12.01
N GLU A 90 -6.98 -7.65 11.73
CA GLU A 90 -7.88 -8.58 12.46
C GLU A 90 -7.74 -8.46 13.98
N GLY A 91 -7.66 -7.21 14.48
CA GLY A 91 -7.47 -6.90 15.90
C GLY A 91 -6.03 -7.01 16.44
N ASN A 92 -5.10 -7.60 15.69
CA ASN A 92 -3.71 -7.75 16.11
C ASN A 92 -2.91 -6.48 15.82
N ALA A 93 -2.15 -5.98 16.79
CA ALA A 93 -1.30 -4.81 16.59
C ALA A 93 -0.16 -5.11 15.59
N VAL A 94 -0.01 -4.23 14.60
CA VAL A 94 1.02 -4.30 13.57
C VAL A 94 1.69 -2.93 13.48
N PRO A 95 2.98 -2.83 13.83
CA PRO A 95 3.72 -1.57 13.71
C PRO A 95 3.79 -1.08 12.26
N ALA A 96 4.03 0.21 12.09
CA ALA A 96 4.40 0.77 10.78
C ALA A 96 5.62 0.02 10.22
N GLY A 97 5.56 -0.32 8.93
CA GLY A 97 6.61 -1.13 8.31
C GLY A 97 6.15 -1.85 7.06
N SER A 98 7.08 -2.60 6.47
CA SER A 98 6.82 -3.47 5.32
C SER A 98 6.90 -4.93 5.74
N TYR A 99 5.93 -5.73 5.31
CA TYR A 99 5.82 -7.15 5.62
C TYR A 99 5.52 -7.95 4.36
N ALA A 100 6.06 -9.15 4.28
CA ALA A 100 5.70 -10.11 3.25
C ALA A 100 4.43 -10.86 3.66
N ILE A 101 3.54 -11.14 2.70
CA ILE A 101 2.34 -11.95 2.92
C ILE A 101 2.61 -13.38 2.50
N TYR A 102 2.52 -14.29 3.47
CA TYR A 102 2.43 -15.73 3.24
C TYR A 102 1.05 -16.22 3.66
N SER A 103 0.63 -17.35 3.12
CA SER A 103 -0.62 -17.98 3.54
C SER A 103 -0.52 -19.49 3.54
N VAL A 104 -1.38 -20.13 4.35
CA VAL A 104 -1.67 -21.57 4.29
C VAL A 104 -3.14 -21.71 3.89
N PRO A 105 -3.43 -21.93 2.60
CA PRO A 105 -4.80 -22.15 2.16
C PRO A 105 -5.34 -23.48 2.71
N ASN A 106 -6.58 -23.48 3.21
CA ASN A 106 -7.40 -24.66 3.40
C ASN A 106 -8.73 -24.49 2.65
N LYS A 107 -9.61 -25.49 2.74
CA LYS A 107 -10.90 -25.48 2.02
C LYS A 107 -11.82 -24.34 2.47
N ASP A 108 -11.96 -24.13 3.78
CA ASP A 108 -12.94 -23.20 4.35
C ASP A 108 -12.31 -21.93 4.93
N ASN A 109 -11.00 -21.95 5.18
CA ASN A 109 -10.27 -20.85 5.80
C ASN A 109 -8.83 -20.84 5.32
N TRP A 110 -8.19 -19.68 5.40
CA TRP A 110 -6.77 -19.51 5.15
C TRP A 110 -6.12 -18.98 6.41
N GLU A 111 -4.97 -19.52 6.77
CA GLU A 111 -4.07 -18.84 7.69
C GLU A 111 -3.26 -17.84 6.87
N ILE A 112 -3.19 -16.59 7.33
CA ILE A 112 -2.43 -15.52 6.71
C ILE A 112 -1.37 -15.06 7.70
N MET A 113 -0.14 -14.93 7.21
CA MET A 113 1.00 -14.52 8.00
C MET A 113 1.59 -13.25 7.41
N LEU A 114 1.77 -12.24 8.26
CA LEU A 114 2.65 -11.12 7.97
C LEU A 114 4.05 -11.48 8.44
N TYR A 115 5.00 -11.49 7.52
CA TYR A 115 6.34 -12.02 7.71
C TYR A 115 7.37 -10.91 7.60
N LYS A 116 8.33 -10.86 8.53
CA LYS A 116 9.30 -9.75 8.64
C LYS A 116 10.37 -9.76 7.55
N ASP A 117 10.82 -10.94 7.12
CA ASP A 117 11.81 -11.05 6.04
C ASP A 117 11.14 -10.92 4.66
N LEU A 118 11.54 -9.87 3.93
CA LEU A 118 11.00 -9.53 2.62
C LEU A 118 11.71 -10.29 1.47
N THR A 119 12.79 -11.01 1.77
CA THR A 119 13.70 -11.59 0.77
C THR A 119 13.49 -13.09 0.53
N LEU A 120 12.86 -13.81 1.46
CA LEU A 120 12.61 -15.26 1.38
C LEU A 120 11.97 -15.68 0.04
N GLY A 121 11.05 -14.87 -0.49
CA GLY A 121 10.45 -15.12 -1.78
C GLY A 121 9.81 -16.51 -1.86
N GLY A 122 9.96 -17.18 -3.01
CA GLY A 122 9.29 -18.46 -3.27
C GLY A 122 9.89 -19.64 -2.50
N ASN A 123 10.99 -19.44 -1.78
CA ASN A 123 11.74 -20.48 -1.08
C ASN A 123 11.10 -20.81 0.27
N VAL A 124 9.85 -21.27 0.25
CA VAL A 124 9.07 -21.59 1.46
C VAL A 124 9.66 -22.75 2.29
N ALA A 125 10.71 -23.43 1.79
CA ALA A 125 11.43 -24.44 2.56
C ALA A 125 12.26 -23.82 3.69
N ASP A 126 12.77 -22.60 3.50
CA ASP A 126 13.53 -21.84 4.51
C ASP A 126 12.63 -20.98 5.40
N TYR A 127 11.31 -21.18 5.33
CA TYR A 127 10.34 -20.48 6.15
C TYR A 127 10.53 -20.79 7.65
N LYS A 128 10.59 -19.74 8.47
CA LYS A 128 10.81 -19.82 9.92
C LYS A 128 9.66 -19.17 10.67
N LYS A 129 9.06 -19.91 11.60
CA LYS A 129 7.89 -19.41 12.35
C LYS A 129 8.23 -18.19 13.20
N GLU A 130 9.50 -18.03 13.59
CA GLU A 130 10.00 -16.93 14.43
C GLU A 130 9.98 -15.57 13.70
N ASP A 131 9.96 -15.59 12.37
CA ASP A 131 9.91 -14.40 11.52
C ASP A 131 8.46 -13.95 11.22
N GLU A 132 7.46 -14.74 11.64
CA GLU A 132 6.05 -14.32 11.64
C GLU A 132 5.90 -13.14 12.62
N LEU A 133 5.43 -11.99 12.13
CA LEU A 133 4.99 -10.90 12.99
C LEU A 133 3.64 -11.26 13.62
N ILE A 134 2.69 -11.66 12.78
CA ILE A 134 1.36 -12.13 13.18
C ILE A 134 0.91 -13.26 12.26
N ARG A 135 0.03 -14.11 12.80
CA ARG A 135 -0.73 -15.12 12.06
C ARG A 135 -2.18 -15.01 12.45
N PHE A 136 -3.06 -14.95 11.46
CA PHE A 136 -4.51 -14.85 11.69
C PHE A 136 -5.27 -15.68 10.65
N THR A 137 -6.54 -15.95 10.92
CA THR A 137 -7.40 -16.75 10.03
C THR A 137 -8.36 -15.85 9.27
N ALA A 138 -8.48 -16.06 7.96
CA ALA A 138 -9.50 -15.45 7.12
C ALA A 138 -10.42 -16.53 6.53
N LYS A 139 -11.74 -16.28 6.52
CA LYS A 139 -12.70 -17.23 5.94
C LYS A 139 -12.60 -17.22 4.41
N ALA A 140 -12.51 -18.41 3.81
CA ALA A 140 -12.57 -18.57 2.37
C ALA A 140 -14.02 -18.54 1.89
N LYS A 141 -14.29 -17.72 0.88
CA LYS A 141 -15.53 -17.70 0.12
C LYS A 141 -15.30 -18.39 -1.22
N LEU A 142 -16.05 -19.47 -1.45
CA LEU A 142 -15.98 -20.27 -2.67
C LEU A 142 -17.17 -19.94 -3.60
N GLY A 143 -17.04 -20.31 -4.88
CA GLY A 143 -18.14 -20.25 -5.85
C GLY A 143 -18.47 -18.84 -6.34
N MET A 144 -17.55 -17.89 -6.20
CA MET A 144 -17.65 -16.57 -6.82
C MET A 144 -17.43 -16.65 -8.34
N ASP A 145 -17.75 -15.55 -9.02
CA ASP A 145 -17.39 -15.37 -10.43
C ASP A 145 -15.89 -15.51 -10.64
N LYS A 146 -15.52 -16.13 -11.76
CA LYS A 146 -14.14 -16.48 -12.05
C LYS A 146 -13.27 -15.22 -12.17
N THR A 147 -12.32 -15.09 -11.26
CA THR A 147 -11.23 -14.11 -11.32
C THR A 147 -10.02 -14.73 -12.01
N GLU A 148 -9.82 -14.44 -13.29
CA GLU A 148 -8.74 -15.07 -14.09
C GLU A 148 -7.34 -14.78 -13.56
N THR A 149 -7.09 -13.54 -13.15
CA THR A 149 -5.77 -13.10 -12.71
C THR A 149 -5.83 -12.78 -11.22
N PHE A 150 -4.89 -13.32 -10.42
CA PHE A 150 -4.80 -13.07 -8.98
C PHE A 150 -4.84 -11.56 -8.72
N THR A 151 -5.77 -11.14 -7.88
CA THR A 151 -6.11 -9.73 -7.66
C THR A 151 -6.25 -9.46 -6.18
N ILE A 152 -5.56 -8.43 -5.72
CA ILE A 152 -5.73 -7.85 -4.38
C ILE A 152 -6.47 -6.52 -4.54
N THR A 153 -7.52 -6.29 -3.74
CA THR A 153 -8.25 -5.02 -3.66
C THR A 153 -8.24 -4.48 -2.23
N ILE A 154 -8.43 -3.16 -2.11
CA ILE A 154 -8.66 -2.47 -0.85
C ILE A 154 -10.07 -1.89 -0.94
N ASP A 155 -11.00 -2.50 -0.21
CA ASP A 155 -12.44 -2.26 -0.28
C ASP A 155 -12.97 -1.74 1.07
N ASP A 156 -14.27 -1.43 1.15
CA ASP A 156 -15.00 -1.05 2.38
C ASP A 156 -14.32 0.05 3.21
N MET A 157 -13.77 1.06 2.52
CA MET A 157 -13.02 2.13 3.16
C MET A 157 -13.90 3.01 4.04
N THR A 158 -13.42 3.27 5.25
CA THR A 158 -13.90 4.30 6.17
C THR A 158 -12.76 5.25 6.52
N ALA A 159 -13.00 6.20 7.43
CA ALA A 159 -11.95 7.09 7.91
C ALA A 159 -10.80 6.36 8.63
N ASN A 160 -11.06 5.19 9.22
CA ASN A 160 -10.10 4.49 10.07
C ASN A 160 -9.97 2.98 9.78
N SER A 161 -10.72 2.44 8.82
CA SER A 161 -10.68 1.01 8.47
C SER A 161 -10.80 0.74 6.98
N ALA A 162 -10.28 -0.38 6.54
CA ALA A 162 -10.45 -0.91 5.19
C ALA A 162 -10.42 -2.44 5.19
N SER A 163 -11.00 -3.05 4.16
CA SER A 163 -10.95 -4.50 3.92
C SER A 163 -9.93 -4.79 2.83
N ILE A 164 -8.93 -5.62 3.12
CA ILE A 164 -8.04 -6.16 2.08
C ILE A 164 -8.64 -7.46 1.59
N LYS A 165 -8.79 -7.61 0.27
CA LYS A 165 -9.44 -8.79 -0.33
C LYS A 165 -8.56 -9.39 -1.40
N LEU A 166 -8.38 -10.70 -1.33
CA LEU A 166 -7.61 -11.47 -2.31
C LEU A 166 -8.59 -12.34 -3.10
N ASN A 167 -8.53 -12.27 -4.42
CA ASN A 167 -9.42 -12.99 -5.32
C ASN A 167 -8.60 -13.73 -6.37
N TRP A 168 -8.86 -15.02 -6.55
CA TRP A 168 -8.28 -15.79 -7.64
C TRP A 168 -9.13 -17.02 -7.96
N GLU A 169 -9.30 -17.27 -9.25
CA GLU A 169 -10.19 -18.31 -9.75
C GLU A 169 -11.60 -18.14 -9.14
N LYS A 170 -12.07 -19.09 -8.33
CA LYS A 170 -13.39 -19.04 -7.67
C LYS A 170 -13.28 -18.91 -6.15
N THR A 171 -12.14 -18.43 -5.66
CA THR A 171 -11.86 -18.29 -4.22
C THR A 171 -11.55 -16.85 -3.88
N SER A 172 -12.16 -16.38 -2.79
CA SER A 172 -11.89 -15.09 -2.18
C SER A 172 -11.64 -15.24 -0.69
N ILE A 173 -10.73 -14.43 -0.16
CA ILE A 173 -10.61 -14.17 1.27
C ILE A 173 -10.59 -12.66 1.48
N SER A 174 -11.00 -12.22 2.67
CA SER A 174 -10.89 -10.82 3.08
C SER A 174 -10.51 -10.71 4.54
N PHE A 175 -9.77 -9.67 4.88
CA PHE A 175 -9.43 -9.33 6.25
C PHE A 175 -9.39 -7.80 6.45
N LYS A 176 -9.71 -7.37 7.67
CA LYS A 176 -9.83 -5.98 8.07
C LYS A 176 -8.50 -5.42 8.55
N VAL A 177 -8.23 -4.18 8.16
CA VAL A 177 -7.16 -3.34 8.69
C VAL A 177 -7.79 -2.09 9.31
N GLU A 178 -7.32 -1.69 10.49
CA GLU A 178 -7.81 -0.53 11.24
C GLU A 178 -6.64 0.33 11.73
N THR A 179 -6.83 1.63 11.92
CA THR A 179 -5.84 2.51 12.54
C THR A 179 -6.50 3.47 13.53
N ASP A 180 -5.77 3.87 14.56
CA ASP A 180 -6.26 4.83 15.54
C ASP A 180 -6.02 6.26 15.03
N ILE A 181 -7.04 6.83 14.39
CA ILE A 181 -7.01 8.22 13.93
C ILE A 181 -7.35 9.21 15.05
N ASP A 182 -8.19 8.81 16.00
CA ASP A 182 -8.70 9.69 17.05
C ASP A 182 -7.58 10.20 17.93
N THR A 183 -6.78 9.28 18.47
CA THR A 183 -5.65 9.61 19.34
C THR A 183 -4.64 10.51 18.61
N LYS A 184 -4.38 10.23 17.33
CA LYS A 184 -3.42 11.00 16.52
C LYS A 184 -3.92 12.41 16.23
N ILE A 185 -5.17 12.56 15.81
CA ILE A 185 -5.76 13.88 15.52
C ILE A 185 -5.80 14.71 16.79
N MET A 186 -6.22 14.13 17.91
CA MET A 186 -6.26 14.83 19.20
C MET A 186 -4.87 15.29 19.65
N LYS A 187 -3.86 14.42 19.57
CA LYS A 187 -2.47 14.77 19.87
C LYS A 187 -1.94 15.90 18.97
N ASN A 188 -2.29 15.88 17.68
CA ASN A 188 -1.90 16.94 16.75
C ASN A 188 -2.58 18.28 17.08
N ILE A 189 -3.86 18.26 17.46
CA ILE A 189 -4.59 19.45 17.91
C ILE A 189 -3.92 20.01 19.18
N GLU A 190 -3.61 19.17 20.17
CA GLU A 190 -2.94 19.58 21.41
C GLU A 190 -1.55 20.17 21.17
N ALA A 191 -0.74 19.55 20.30
CA ALA A 191 0.59 20.06 19.97
C ALA A 191 0.53 21.48 19.35
N SER A 192 -0.50 21.78 18.57
CA SER A 192 -0.70 23.10 17.96
C SER A 192 -1.25 24.18 18.92
N VAL A 193 -1.55 23.82 20.17
CA VAL A 193 -1.92 24.78 21.23
C VAL A 193 -0.73 25.63 21.67
N VAL A 194 0.49 25.05 21.68
CA VAL A 194 1.69 25.66 22.28
C VAL A 194 2.06 27.00 21.61
N ASN A 195 1.83 27.13 20.30
CA ASN A 195 2.13 28.34 19.52
C ASN A 195 0.87 28.97 18.90
N ASP A 196 -0.31 28.54 19.33
CA ASP A 196 -1.62 28.92 18.79
C ASP A 196 -1.77 28.82 17.26
N SER A 197 -1.04 27.90 16.63
CA SER A 197 -1.04 27.65 15.19
C SER A 197 -2.12 26.66 14.75
N ARG A 198 -3.18 26.49 15.56
CA ARG A 198 -4.22 25.49 15.32
C ARG A 198 -4.93 25.71 13.99
N PRO A 199 -5.20 24.65 13.21
CA PRO A 199 -6.15 24.70 12.12
C PRO A 199 -7.58 24.72 12.72
N TYR A 200 -7.98 25.88 13.24
CA TYR A 200 -9.17 26.08 14.08
C TYR A 200 -10.44 25.51 13.49
N PHE A 201 -10.67 25.72 12.19
CA PHE A 201 -11.85 25.20 11.51
C PHE A 201 -11.85 23.67 11.44
N GLN A 202 -10.72 23.05 11.08
CA GLN A 202 -10.58 21.60 11.00
C GLN A 202 -10.74 20.95 12.38
N ALA A 203 -10.12 21.54 13.41
CA ALA A 203 -10.25 21.05 14.79
C ALA A 203 -11.69 21.13 15.29
N ALA A 204 -12.38 22.25 15.04
CA ALA A 204 -13.80 22.42 15.40
C ALA A 204 -14.72 21.44 14.65
N THR A 205 -14.49 21.27 13.34
CA THR A 205 -15.24 20.31 12.50
C THR A 205 -15.07 18.89 13.05
N TYR A 206 -13.82 18.50 13.36
CA TYR A 206 -13.53 17.20 13.92
C TYR A 206 -14.26 16.92 15.24
N TYR A 207 -14.28 17.91 16.15
CA TYR A 207 -14.97 17.78 17.42
C TYR A 207 -16.49 17.66 17.24
N TYR A 208 -17.07 18.44 16.32
CA TYR A 208 -18.49 18.39 16.02
C TYR A 208 -18.93 17.07 15.37
N ASP A 209 -18.20 16.60 14.35
CA ASP A 209 -18.54 15.39 13.58
C ASP A 209 -18.38 14.12 14.41
N ASN A 210 -17.44 14.11 15.36
CA ASN A 210 -17.16 12.96 16.24
C ASN A 210 -17.79 13.09 17.64
N ASN A 211 -18.79 13.99 17.80
CA ASN A 211 -19.53 14.23 19.05
C ASN A 211 -18.63 14.37 20.29
N LYS A 212 -17.56 15.15 20.16
CA LYS A 212 -16.65 15.50 21.26
C LYS A 212 -17.19 16.75 22.00
N ASP A 213 -16.33 17.47 22.71
CA ASP A 213 -16.67 18.68 23.47
C ASP A 213 -17.16 19.82 22.56
N LEU A 214 -18.46 20.05 22.54
CA LEU A 214 -19.10 21.08 21.71
C LEU A 214 -18.74 22.50 22.16
N ALA A 215 -18.42 22.72 23.44
CA ALA A 215 -18.00 24.05 23.92
C ALA A 215 -16.63 24.42 23.34
N LYS A 216 -15.69 23.47 23.31
CA LYS A 216 -14.40 23.64 22.62
C LYS A 216 -14.57 23.79 21.11
N ALA A 217 -15.48 23.03 20.51
CA ALA A 217 -15.78 23.16 19.08
C ALA A 217 -16.28 24.58 18.76
N LEU A 218 -17.16 25.14 19.60
CA LEU A 218 -17.67 26.50 19.47
C LEU A 218 -16.55 27.54 19.61
N GLU A 219 -15.72 27.45 20.67
CA GLU A 219 -14.58 28.35 20.89
C GLU A 219 -13.66 28.41 19.65
N TRP A 220 -13.28 27.25 19.12
CA TRP A 220 -12.40 27.19 17.95
C TRP A 220 -13.08 27.65 16.68
N THR A 221 -14.39 27.43 16.53
CA THR A 221 -15.14 27.98 15.41
C THR A 221 -15.15 29.50 15.46
N GLU A 222 -15.29 30.12 16.63
CA GLU A 222 -15.23 31.58 16.78
C GLU A 222 -13.86 32.14 16.42
N LYS A 223 -12.78 31.47 16.83
CA LYS A 223 -11.41 31.82 16.42
C LYS A 223 -11.19 31.66 14.91
N ALA A 224 -11.76 30.62 14.30
CA ALA A 224 -11.72 30.44 12.85
C ALA A 224 -12.47 31.56 12.10
N ILE A 225 -13.62 32.01 12.62
CA ILE A 225 -14.38 33.15 12.07
C ILE A 225 -13.55 34.43 12.18
N ALA A 226 -12.91 34.68 13.33
CA ALA A 226 -12.07 35.86 13.51
C ALA A 226 -10.91 35.90 12.48
N ASN A 227 -10.32 34.75 12.17
CA ASN A 227 -9.24 34.63 11.18
C ASN A 227 -9.73 34.76 9.73
N ASN A 228 -10.95 34.33 9.42
CA ASN A 228 -11.54 34.46 8.09
C ASN A 228 -13.07 34.74 8.15
N PRO A 229 -13.49 35.99 8.39
CA PRO A 229 -14.89 36.32 8.61
C PRO A 229 -15.80 36.11 7.39
N LYS A 230 -15.22 36.04 6.19
CA LYS A 230 -15.96 35.86 4.93
C LYS A 230 -16.23 34.39 4.60
N ALA A 231 -15.64 33.46 5.36
CA ALA A 231 -15.82 32.03 5.17
C ALA A 231 -17.18 31.55 5.70
N PHE A 232 -18.22 31.65 4.86
CA PHE A 232 -19.60 31.30 5.24
C PHE A 232 -19.74 29.86 5.78
N TRP A 233 -18.89 28.93 5.32
CA TRP A 233 -18.90 27.54 5.78
C TRP A 233 -18.47 27.40 7.26
N VAL A 234 -17.65 28.32 7.78
CA VAL A 234 -17.26 28.36 9.20
C VAL A 234 -18.43 28.87 10.04
N VAL A 235 -19.16 29.88 9.56
CA VAL A 235 -20.39 30.37 10.20
C VAL A 235 -21.47 29.29 10.22
N LEU A 236 -21.59 28.51 9.13
CA LEU A 236 -22.50 27.36 9.08
C LEU A 236 -22.14 26.30 10.14
N LEU A 237 -20.86 26.01 10.35
CA LEU A 237 -20.42 25.10 11.42
C LEU A 237 -20.83 25.64 12.80
N LYS A 238 -20.67 26.96 13.06
CA LYS A 238 -21.12 27.58 14.32
C LYS A 238 -22.61 27.36 14.54
N ALA A 239 -23.43 27.62 13.52
CA ALA A 239 -24.88 27.41 13.60
C ALA A 239 -25.25 25.94 13.88
N LYS A 240 -24.55 24.99 13.25
CA LYS A 240 -24.73 23.55 13.50
C LYS A 240 -24.37 23.15 14.94
N ILE A 241 -23.25 23.67 15.47
CA ILE A 241 -22.83 23.41 16.85
C ILE A 241 -23.86 23.95 17.84
N GLN A 242 -24.34 25.17 17.64
CA GLN A 242 -25.30 25.82 18.55
C GLN A 242 -26.71 25.22 18.50
N ALA A 243 -27.02 24.43 17.47
CA ALA A 243 -28.32 23.77 17.32
C ALA A 243 -28.39 22.40 18.01
N LYS A 244 -27.26 21.82 18.42
CA LYS A 244 -27.18 20.58 19.21
C LYS A 244 -27.17 20.90 20.70
#